data_AF-A0A3C0RDP2-F1
#
_entry.id   AF-A0A3C0RDP2-F1
#
_cell.length_a   1.000
_cell.length_b   1.000
_cell.length_c   1.000
_cell.angle_alpha   90.00
_cell.angle_beta   90.00
_cell.angle_gamma   90.00
#
_symmetry.space_group_name_H-M   'P 1'
#
loop_
_entity.id
_entity.type
_entity.pdbx_description
1 polymer ?
#
loop_
_entity_poly.entity_id
_entity_poly.type
_entity_poly.pdbx_seq_one_letter_code
_entity_poly.pdbx_strand_id
1 'polypeptide(L)' 'VIMDCTHSLQQPNQTSGVTGGNPQLIGTIAKAAIAAGADGLFIETHPNPAVAKSDGANMLRLDLLEDLLVQLVKLRKAVL' A
#
# COMPACT_ATOMS: atom_id res chain seq x y z
N VAL A 1 -8.42 -6.58 -13.05
CA VAL A 1 -7.07 -6.09 -12.67
C VAL A 1 -6.99 -5.89 -11.17
N ILE A 2 -5.91 -6.37 -10.53
CA ILE A 2 -5.60 -6.13 -9.11
C ILE A 2 -4.38 -5.22 -9.03
N MET A 3 -4.42 -4.18 -8.19
CA MET A 3 -3.29 -3.27 -7.97
C MET A 3 -2.54 -3.64 -6.69
N ASP A 4 -1.26 -3.98 -6.81
CA ASP A 4 -0.34 -4.11 -5.69
C ASP A 4 0.12 -2.72 -5.23
N CYS A 5 -0.37 -2.28 -4.08
CA CYS A 5 -0.10 -0.93 -3.56
C CYS A 5 1.21 -0.86 -2.77
N THR A 6 1.79 -1.99 -2.38
CA THR A 6 3.03 -2.02 -1.58
C THR A 6 4.25 -2.16 -2.47
N HIS A 7 4.30 -3.17 -3.34
CA HIS A 7 5.48 -3.41 -4.20
C HIS A 7 5.59 -2.39 -5.33
N SER A 8 4.49 -1.78 -5.78
CA SER A 8 4.54 -0.69 -6.76
C SER A 8 5.25 0.57 -6.24
N LEU A 9 5.44 0.68 -4.92
CA LEU A 9 6.14 1.79 -4.27
C LEU A 9 7.53 1.41 -3.76
N GLN A 10 7.98 0.20 -4.06
CA GLN A 10 9.29 -0.29 -3.69
C GLN A 10 10.38 0.48 -4.45
N GLN A 11 11.47 0.79 -3.75
CA GLN A 11 12.66 1.39 -4.31
C GLN A 11 13.77 0.33 -4.36
N PRO A 12 13.90 -0.39 -5.50
CA PRO A 12 14.92 -1.42 -5.65
C PRO A 12 16.33 -0.82 -5.74
N ASN A 13 17.34 -1.68 -5.57
CA ASN A 13 18.77 -1.37 -5.78
C ASN A 13 19.35 -0.29 -4.86
N GLN A 14 18.95 -0.27 -3.58
CA GLN A 14 19.55 0.61 -2.58
C GLN A 14 20.97 0.16 -2.20
N THR A 15 21.84 1.14 -1.90
CA THR A 15 23.26 0.93 -1.58
C THR A 15 23.51 0.08 -0.33
N SER A 16 22.55 -0.05 0.57
CA SER A 16 22.65 -0.84 1.81
C SER A 16 22.31 -2.33 1.62
N GLY A 17 21.87 -2.76 0.44
CA GLY A 17 21.42 -4.12 0.18
C GLY A 17 20.02 -4.45 0.71
N VAL A 18 19.35 -3.49 1.36
CA VAL A 18 17.95 -3.60 1.81
C VAL A 18 17.08 -2.74 0.89
N THR A 19 16.01 -3.32 0.33
CA THR A 19 15.02 -2.60 -0.46
C THR A 19 14.32 -1.52 0.35
N GLY A 20 14.29 -0.29 -0.18
CA GLY A 20 13.52 0.81 0.39
C GLY A 20 12.08 0.82 -0.14
N GLY A 21 11.28 1.75 0.34
CA GLY A 21 9.90 1.93 -0.10
C GLY A 21 9.30 3.27 0.36
N ASN A 22 8.18 3.66 -0.23
CA ASN A 22 7.41 4.86 0.14
C ASN A 22 6.02 4.51 0.70
N PRO A 23 5.92 3.87 1.88
CA PRO A 23 4.64 3.37 2.41
C PRO A 23 3.63 4.49 2.69
N GLN A 24 4.09 5.73 2.84
CA GLN A 24 3.24 6.92 2.99
C GLN A 24 2.39 7.18 1.73
N LEU A 25 2.77 6.65 0.57
CA LEU A 25 2.04 6.79 -0.70
C LEU A 25 1.05 5.65 -0.96
N ILE A 26 0.97 4.62 -0.10
CA ILE A 26 0.04 3.48 -0.26
C ILE A 26 -1.41 3.98 -0.40
N GLY A 27 -1.82 4.90 0.47
CA GLY A 27 -3.17 5.48 0.41
C GLY A 27 -3.42 6.27 -0.87
N THR A 28 -2.40 6.96 -1.40
CA THR A 28 -2.49 7.72 -2.64
C THR A 28 -2.67 6.79 -3.84
N ILE A 29 -1.83 5.75 -3.95
CA ILE A 29 -1.89 4.84 -5.10
C ILE A 29 -3.12 3.93 -5.06
N ALA A 30 -3.59 3.53 -3.87
CA ALA A 30 -4.84 2.81 -3.70
C ALA A 30 -6.06 3.63 -4.16
N LYS A 31 -6.11 4.93 -3.83
CA LYS A 31 -7.17 5.83 -4.30
C LYS A 31 -7.12 6.00 -5.82
N ALA A 32 -5.91 6.17 -6.39
CA ALA A 32 -5.72 6.26 -7.83
C ALA A 32 -6.17 4.98 -8.55
N ALA A 33 -5.84 3.80 -8.00
CA ALA A 33 -6.23 2.52 -8.56
C ALA A 33 -7.75 2.32 -8.58
N ILE A 34 -8.45 2.68 -7.49
CA ILE A 34 -9.92 2.64 -7.45
C ILE A 34 -10.52 3.60 -8.49
N ALA A 35 -10.02 4.84 -8.55
CA ALA A 35 -10.50 5.83 -9.52
C ALA A 35 -10.26 5.40 -10.98
N ALA A 36 -9.17 4.66 -11.24
CA ALA A 36 -8.86 4.08 -12.54
C ALA A 36 -9.66 2.82 -12.88
N GLY A 37 -10.47 2.29 -11.95
CA GLY A 37 -11.33 1.13 -12.19
C GLY A 37 -10.71 -0.23 -11.83
N ALA A 38 -9.74 -0.29 -10.90
CA ALA A 38 -9.23 -1.57 -10.41
C ALA A 38 -10.34 -2.41 -9.74
N ASP A 39 -10.30 -3.73 -9.94
CA ASP A 39 -11.26 -4.69 -9.37
C ASP A 39 -10.94 -5.02 -7.92
N GLY A 40 -9.67 -4.85 -7.53
CA GLY A 40 -9.21 -5.09 -6.17
C GLY A 40 -7.82 -4.53 -5.92
N LEU A 41 -7.44 -4.56 -4.66
CA LEU A 41 -6.16 -4.04 -4.16
C LEU A 41 -5.43 -5.15 -3.39
N PHE A 42 -4.11 -5.16 -3.49
CA PHE A 42 -3.21 -5.95 -2.66
C PHE A 42 -2.38 -4.98 -1.81
N ILE A 43 -2.34 -5.20 -0.49
CA ILE A 43 -1.63 -4.35 0.48
C ILE A 43 -1.02 -5.27 1.54
N GLU A 44 0.31 -5.26 1.66
CA GLU A 44 0.99 -5.88 2.80
C GLU A 44 0.97 -4.99 4.05
N THR A 45 0.91 -5.61 5.22
CA THR A 45 0.84 -4.90 6.49
C THR A 45 1.61 -5.60 7.61
N HIS A 46 2.04 -4.83 8.62
CA HIS A 46 2.65 -5.36 9.82
C HIS A 46 2.34 -4.46 11.03
N PRO A 47 2.18 -5.01 12.25
CA PRO A 47 1.98 -4.21 13.47
C PRO A 47 3.14 -3.24 13.74
N ASN A 48 4.37 -3.65 13.40
CA ASN A 48 5.58 -2.84 13.49
C ASN A 48 6.49 -3.10 12.28
N PRO A 49 6.34 -2.39 11.15
CA PRO A 49 7.09 -2.68 9.92
C PRO A 49 8.62 -2.66 10.09
N ALA A 50 9.15 -1.91 11.07
CA ALA A 50 10.59 -1.83 11.34
C ALA A 50 11.22 -3.16 11.81
N VAL A 51 10.42 -4.12 12.29
CA VAL A 51 10.88 -5.46 12.70
C VAL A 51 10.37 -6.58 11.79
N ALA A 52 9.77 -6.23 10.64
CA ALA A 52 9.35 -7.22 9.65
C ALA A 52 10.58 -7.95 9.08
N LYS A 53 10.45 -9.26 8.88
CA LYS A 53 11.55 -10.11 8.37
C LYS A 53 11.84 -9.92 6.88
N SER A 54 10.88 -9.37 6.15
CA SER A 54 10.97 -9.00 4.74
C SER A 54 10.10 -7.77 4.51
N ASP A 55 10.48 -6.95 3.53
CA ASP A 55 9.69 -5.86 2.96
C ASP A 55 9.10 -4.84 3.95
N GLY A 56 9.65 -4.75 5.16
CA GLY A 56 9.18 -3.81 6.19
C GLY A 56 9.17 -2.35 5.74
N ALA A 57 10.08 -1.98 4.82
CA ALA A 57 10.10 -0.64 4.23
C ALA A 57 8.92 -0.35 3.28
N ASN A 58 8.21 -1.38 2.81
CA ASN A 58 7.07 -1.27 1.89
C ASN A 58 5.71 -1.38 2.61
N MET A 59 5.67 -1.95 3.81
CA MET A 59 4.43 -2.32 4.49
C MET A 59 3.69 -1.12 5.11
N LEU A 60 2.36 -1.17 5.03
CA LEU A 60 1.50 -0.28 5.82
C LEU A 60 1.48 -0.74 7.29
N ARG A 61 1.51 0.19 8.24
CA ARG A 61 1.24 -0.18 9.64
C ARG A 61 -0.19 -0.69 9.79
N LEU A 62 -0.35 -1.81 10.50
CA LEU A 62 -1.64 -2.51 10.61
C LEU A 62 -2.76 -1.65 11.20
N ASP A 63 -2.44 -0.77 12.15
CA ASP A 63 -3.41 0.12 12.78
C ASP A 63 -3.96 1.21 11.84
N LEU A 64 -3.34 1.44 10.69
CA LEU A 64 -3.82 2.38 9.68
C LEU A 64 -4.71 1.73 8.61
N LEU A 65 -4.79 0.39 8.59
CA LEU A 65 -5.45 -0.32 7.51
C LEU A 65 -6.97 -0.10 7.50
N GLU A 66 -7.62 -0.12 8.67
CA GLU A 66 -9.08 0.02 8.76
C GLU A 66 -9.55 1.38 8.22
N ASP A 67 -8.96 2.47 8.71
CA ASP A 67 -9.29 3.83 8.26
C ASP A 67 -9.07 4.00 6.76
N LEU A 68 -7.98 3.44 6.23
CA LEU A 68 -7.71 3.44 4.79
C LEU A 68 -8.82 2.70 4.03
N LEU A 69 -9.19 1.49 4.43
CA LEU A 69 -10.24 0.70 3.77
C LEU A 69 -11.60 1.41 3.82
N VAL A 70 -11.95 2.04 4.94
CA VAL A 70 -13.18 2.84 5.06
C VAL A 70 -13.19 3.99 4.03
N GLN A 71 -12.07 4.71 3.88
CA GLN A 71 -11.94 5.76 2.87
C GLN A 71 -12.05 5.19 1.44
N LEU A 72 -11.41 4.07 1.16
CA LEU A 72 -11.37 3.44 -0.16
C LEU A 72 -12.75 2.90 -0.58
N VAL A 73 -13.51 2.30 0.34
CA VAL A 73 -14.90 1.86 0.07
C VAL A 73 -15.80 3.05 -0.22
N LYS A 74 -15.68 4.15 0.54
CA LYS A 74 -16.42 5.39 0.26
C LYS A 74 -16.08 5.95 -1.11
N LEU A 75 -14.80 5.98 -1.48
CA LEU A 75 -14.36 6.41 -2.79
C LEU A 75 -14.95 5.52 -3.90
N ARG A 76 -14.84 4.20 -3.78
CA ARG A 76 -15.37 3.26 -4.78
C ARG A 76 -16.86 3.48 -5.06
N LYS A 77 -17.67 3.68 -4.01
CA LYS A 77 -19.11 3.98 -4.14
C LYS A 77 -19.42 5.34 -4.78
N ALA A 78 -18.47 6.27 -4.80
CA ALA A 78 -18.67 7.59 -5.38
C ALA A 78 -18.29 7.65 -6.86
N VAL A 79 -17.43 6.73 -7.33
CA VAL A 79 -16.96 6.68 -8.73
C VAL A 79 -17.59 5.56 -9.56
N LEU A 80 -18.25 4.58 -8.92
CA LEU A 80 -19.02 3.50 -9.55
C LEU A 80 -20.47 3.55 -9.06
#